data_AF-A0A937PXA2-F1
#
_entry.id   AF-A0A937PXA2-F1
#
_cell.length_a   1.000
_cell.length_b   1.000
_cell.length_c   1.000
_cell.angle_alpha   90.00
_cell.angle_beta   90.00
_cell.angle_gamma   90.00
#
_symmetry.space_group_name_H-M   'P 1'
#
loop_
_entity.id
_entity.type
_entity.pdbx_description
1 polymer ?
#
loop_
_entity_poly.entity_id
_entity_poly.type
_entity_poly.pdbx_seq_one_letter_code
_entity_poly.pdbx_strand_id
1 'polypeptide(L)' 'ESHLVDWEHGEWHWAVTDQGRASGDKANAWKAGYHNGRAMIECLEMLKRRPRQ' A
#
# COMPACT_ATOMS: atom_id res chain seq x y z
N GLU A 1 0.04 -9.80 6.93
CA GLU A 1 0.17 -8.59 6.07
C GLU A 1 0.93 -8.84 4.76
N SER A 2 1.06 -10.08 4.26
CA SER A 2 1.84 -10.40 3.05
C SER A 2 1.08 -10.26 1.73
N HIS A 3 -0.26 -10.12 1.76
CA HIS A 3 -1.10 -10.32 0.58
C HIS A 3 -1.72 -9.03 0.01
N LEU A 4 -1.44 -7.87 0.64
CA LEU A 4 -1.99 -6.59 0.18
C LEU A 4 -1.17 -6.00 -0.97
N VAL A 5 0.15 -6.16 -0.95
CA VAL A 5 1.06 -5.62 -1.97
C VAL A 5 1.25 -6.64 -3.08
N ASP A 6 1.02 -6.23 -4.32
CA ASP A 6 1.34 -7.06 -5.48
C ASP A 6 2.77 -6.74 -5.94
N TRP A 7 3.68 -7.66 -5.63
CA TRP A 7 5.10 -7.52 -5.96
C TRP A 7 5.43 -7.88 -7.41
N GLU A 8 4.53 -8.58 -8.12
CA GLU A 8 4.74 -8.99 -9.51
C GLU A 8 4.37 -7.85 -10.47
N HIS A 9 3.23 -7.20 -10.24
CA HIS A 9 2.67 -6.20 -11.15
C HIS A 9 2.62 -4.78 -10.54
N GLY A 10 3.05 -4.62 -9.29
CA GLY A 10 3.00 -3.35 -8.57
C GLY A 10 1.61 -2.97 -8.04
N GLU A 11 1.58 -1.88 -7.28
CA GLU A 11 0.40 -1.43 -6.50
C GLU A 11 -0.04 -2.43 -5.42
N TRP A 12 -1.07 -2.04 -4.69
CA TRP A 12 -1.76 -2.77 -3.65
C TRP A 12 -3.15 -3.20 -4.16
N HIS A 13 -3.59 -4.38 -3.74
CA HIS A 13 -4.96 -4.84 -4.00
C HIS A 13 -5.98 -3.93 -3.30
N TRP A 14 -7.21 -3.88 -3.81
CA TRP A 14 -8.29 -3.11 -3.17
C TRP A 14 -8.62 -3.64 -1.78
N ALA A 15 -8.68 -4.97 -1.63
CA ALA A 15 -8.96 -5.62 -0.37
C ALA A 15 -8.21 -6.94 -0.24
N VAL A 16 -8.05 -7.36 1.01
CA VAL A 16 -7.65 -8.72 1.39
C VAL A 16 -8.79 -9.29 2.20
N THR A 17 -9.29 -10.48 1.84
CA THR A 17 -10.37 -11.14 2.57
C THR A 17 -9.91 -11.58 3.95
N ASP A 18 -10.85 -11.97 4.80
CA ASP A 18 -10.60 -12.62 6.10
C ASP A 18 -9.70 -13.86 5.99
N GLN A 19 -9.83 -14.63 4.89
CA GLN A 19 -8.99 -15.78 4.56
C GLN A 19 -7.63 -15.38 3.95
N GLY A 20 -7.29 -14.09 3.93
CA GLY A 20 -6.05 -13.59 3.38
C GLY A 20 -6.01 -13.52 1.85
N ARG A 21 -7.12 -13.64 1.12
CA ARG A 21 -7.07 -13.61 -0.34
C ARG A 21 -7.09 -12.17 -0.87
N ALA A 22 -6.13 -11.82 -1.70
CA ALA A 22 -6.13 -10.57 -2.45
C ALA A 22 -7.33 -10.48 -3.42
N SER A 23 -8.00 -9.34 -3.50
CA SER A 23 -9.16 -9.14 -4.37
C SER A 23 -9.40 -7.68 -4.78
N GLY A 24 -10.17 -7.51 -5.85
CA GLY A 24 -10.60 -6.23 -6.40
C GLY A 24 -9.57 -5.52 -7.29
N ASP A 25 -10.05 -4.53 -8.03
CA ASP A 25 -9.24 -3.77 -8.99
C ASP A 25 -8.22 -2.87 -8.30
N LYS A 26 -7.01 -2.80 -8.84
CA LYS A 26 -5.95 -1.93 -8.30
C LYS A 26 -6.18 -0.45 -8.58
N ALA A 27 -6.99 -0.13 -9.58
CA ALA A 27 -7.44 1.22 -9.87
C ALA A 27 -8.90 1.23 -10.34
N ASN A 28 -9.65 2.22 -9.88
CA ASN A 28 -11.02 2.52 -10.31
C ASN A 28 -11.30 4.00 -10.07
N ALA A 29 -12.54 4.45 -10.26
CA ALA A 29 -12.92 5.87 -10.09
C ALA A 29 -12.59 6.45 -8.69
N TRP A 30 -12.40 5.59 -7.68
CA TRP A 30 -12.19 5.97 -6.28
C TRP A 30 -10.84 5.50 -5.71
N LYS A 31 -10.08 4.68 -6.44
CA LYS A 31 -8.75 4.21 -6.04
C LYS A 31 -7.76 4.35 -7.18
N ALA A 32 -6.61 4.90 -6.85
CA ALA A 32 -5.41 4.88 -7.65
C ALA A 32 -4.20 4.99 -6.71
N GLY A 33 -2.99 5.06 -7.28
CA GLY A 33 -1.71 5.18 -6.58
C GLY A 33 -1.46 6.50 -5.83
N TYR A 34 -2.50 7.13 -5.28
CA TYR A 34 -2.37 8.35 -4.49
C TYR A 34 -2.18 8.04 -3.01
N HIS A 35 -3.12 7.29 -2.40
CA HIS A 35 -3.13 7.10 -0.95
C HIS A 35 -1.96 6.27 -0.44
N ASN A 36 -1.71 5.12 -1.07
CA ASN A 36 -0.57 4.26 -0.75
C ASN A 36 0.77 4.95 -1.07
N GLY A 37 0.87 5.63 -2.21
CA GLY A 37 2.06 6.41 -2.58
C GLY A 37 2.38 7.50 -1.55
N ARG A 38 1.39 8.34 -1.23
CA ARG A 38 1.54 9.40 -0.20
C ARG A 38 1.89 8.81 1.16
N ALA A 39 1.22 7.74 1.59
CA ALA A 39 1.50 7.09 2.87
C ALA A 39 2.97 6.62 2.95
N MET A 40 3.50 6.00 1.90
CA MET A 40 4.89 5.56 1.87
C MET A 40 5.87 6.73 1.91
N ILE A 41 5.61 7.81 1.16
CA ILE A 41 6.43 9.02 1.18
C ILE A 41 6.45 9.63 2.59
N GLU A 42 5.28 9.78 3.22
CA GLU A 42 5.19 10.33 4.58
C GLU A 42 5.89 9.45 5.62
N CYS A 43 5.75 8.12 5.52
CA CYS A 43 6.49 7.19 6.38
C CYS A 43 8.01 7.36 6.24
N LEU A 44 8.51 7.52 5.00
CA LEU A 44 9.93 7.77 4.77
C LEU A 44 10.38 9.10 5.40
N GLU A 45 9.58 10.16 5.25
CA GLU A 45 9.88 11.46 5.86
C GLU A 45 9.88 11.38 7.39
N MET A 46 8.93 10.65 7.99
CA MET A 46 8.92 10.42 9.44
C MET A 46 10.16 9.65 9.91
N LEU A 47 10.57 8.60 9.18
CA LEU A 47 11.75 7.82 9.52
C LEU A 47 13.04 8.64 9.42
N LYS A 48 13.16 9.53 8.41
CA LYS A 48 14.29 10.45 8.27
C LYS A 48 14.37 11.47 9.41
N ARG A 49 13.22 11.94 9.91
CA ARG A 49 13.14 12.94 10.99
C ARG A 49 13.38 12.35 12.37
N ARG A 50 13.23 11.04 12.56
CA ARG A 50 13.53 10.39 13.84
C ARG A 50 15.05 10.33 14.04
N PRO A 51 15.60 10.87 15.14
CA PRO A 51 16.99 10.63 15.50
C PRO A 51 17.22 9.13 15.60
N ARG A 52 18.32 8.63 15.00
CA ARG A 52 18.76 7.27 15.27
C ARG A 52 19.05 7.17 16.78
N GLN A 53 18.36 6.25 17.46
CA GLN A 53 18.76 5.78 18.79
C GLN A 53 20.10 5.05 18.70
#